data_AF-A0A520BJZ1-F1
#
_entry.id   AF-A0A520BJZ1-F1
#
_cell.length_a   1.000
_cell.length_b   1.000
_cell.length_c   1.000
_cell.angle_alpha   90.00
_cell.angle_beta   90.00
_cell.angle_gamma   90.00
#
_symmetry.space_group_name_H-M   'P 1'
#
loop_
_entity.id
_entity.type
_entity.pdbx_description
1 polymer ?
#
loop_
_entity_poly.entity_id
_entity_poly.type
_entity_poly.pdbx_seq_one_letter_code
_entity_poly.pdbx_strand_id
1 'polypeptide(L)'
;MRPSLLSTVLASALLALAAPSRAAEPVLIGMGSLSGTISDLSGLNYSLESGIAANQLGGVGSALAWAGGNTFLALPDRGPNAAAWINNTAFGATVDNTTSFIGRFHTLQLDLVATPGAALPFTVQTTLKATTLLSSPTALNYGATAPTLTGLVNSNTLTAGSTQYFSGRSDNFATGLSTN
;
A
#
# COMPACT_ATOMS: atom_id res chain seq x y z
N MET A 1 35.56 -13.87 -58.05
CA MET A 1 34.27 -14.57 -57.89
C MET A 1 33.37 -13.71 -57.04
N ARG A 2 32.28 -13.15 -57.59
CA ARG A 2 31.32 -12.32 -56.83
C ARG A 2 30.38 -13.26 -56.06
N PRO A 3 30.27 -13.16 -54.72
CA PRO A 3 29.31 -13.97 -53.98
C PRO A 3 27.89 -13.66 -54.48
N SER A 4 27.07 -14.69 -54.68
CA SER A 4 25.69 -14.49 -55.16
C SER A 4 24.87 -13.83 -54.06
N LEU A 5 24.05 -12.82 -54.42
CA LEU A 5 23.15 -12.13 -53.50
C LEU A 5 22.26 -13.09 -52.70
N LEU A 6 21.89 -14.23 -53.31
CA LEU A 6 21.10 -15.28 -52.67
C LEU A 6 21.83 -15.92 -51.48
N SER A 7 23.13 -16.16 -51.62
CA SER A 7 23.97 -16.77 -50.58
C SER A 7 24.14 -15.83 -49.38
N THR A 8 24.21 -14.52 -49.63
CA THR A 8 24.32 -13.51 -48.58
C THR A 8 23.00 -13.36 -47.82
N VAL A 9 21.86 -13.32 -48.53
CA VAL A 9 20.53 -13.21 -47.91
C VAL A 9 20.22 -14.45 -47.05
N LEU A 10 20.54 -15.65 -47.54
CA LEU A 10 20.28 -16.88 -46.79
C LEU A 10 21.13 -16.96 -45.51
N ALA A 11 22.41 -16.57 -45.59
CA ALA A 11 23.29 -16.51 -44.41
C ALA A 11 22.80 -15.49 -43.37
N SER A 12 22.36 -14.30 -43.80
CA SER A 12 21.80 -13.27 -42.90
C SER A 12 20.49 -13.72 -42.25
N ALA A 13 19.62 -14.44 -42.98
CA ALA A 13 18.40 -15.00 -42.41
C ALA A 13 18.70 -16.07 -41.36
N LEU A 14 19.65 -16.98 -41.63
CA LEU A 14 20.07 -18.02 -40.68
C LEU A 14 20.72 -17.41 -39.41
N LEU A 15 21.48 -16.33 -39.53
CA LEU A 15 22.04 -15.58 -38.39
C LEU A 15 20.95 -14.87 -37.57
N ALA A 16 19.90 -14.37 -38.20
CA ALA A 16 18.76 -13.75 -37.51
C ALA A 16 17.88 -14.78 -36.78
N LEU A 17 17.74 -16.00 -37.30
CA LEU A 17 17.02 -17.10 -36.63
C LEU A 17 17.84 -17.79 -35.54
N ALA A 18 19.17 -17.70 -35.58
CA ALA A 18 20.07 -18.26 -34.57
C ALA A 18 20.37 -17.30 -33.41
N ALA A 19 19.87 -16.05 -33.47
CA ALA A 19 20.02 -15.10 -32.38
C ALA A 19 19.20 -15.60 -31.17
N PRO A 20 19.83 -15.87 -30.00
CA PRO A 20 19.07 -16.26 -28.83
C PRO A 20 18.16 -15.10 -28.44
N SER A 21 16.85 -15.30 -28.54
CA SER A 21 15.86 -14.41 -27.92
C SER A 21 15.94 -14.61 -26.41
N ARG A 22 17.00 -14.10 -25.78
CA ARG A 22 17.08 -14.06 -24.33
C ARG A 22 16.09 -13.00 -23.88
N ALA A 23 14.93 -13.44 -23.40
CA ALA A 23 14.12 -12.57 -22.56
C ALA A 23 15.04 -12.09 -21.43
N ALA A 24 15.18 -10.77 -21.29
CA ALA A 24 15.94 -10.22 -20.19
C ALA A 24 15.15 -10.56 -18.92
N GLU A 25 15.54 -11.64 -18.25
CA GLU A 25 14.95 -12.02 -16.98
C GLU A 25 15.25 -10.92 -15.94
N PRO A 26 14.29 -10.59 -15.06
CA PRO A 26 14.54 -9.69 -13.96
C PRO A 26 15.72 -10.22 -13.13
N VAL A 27 16.77 -9.42 -13.00
CA VAL A 27 17.91 -9.72 -12.12
C VAL A 27 17.69 -8.98 -10.81
N LEU A 28 17.74 -9.70 -9.69
CA LEU A 28 17.76 -9.07 -8.38
C LEU A 28 19.09 -8.33 -8.20
N ILE A 29 19.04 -7.00 -8.16
CA ILE A 29 20.23 -6.15 -8.04
C ILE A 29 20.43 -5.57 -6.65
N GLY A 30 19.41 -5.59 -5.80
CA GLY A 30 19.48 -5.06 -4.45
C GLY A 30 18.19 -5.30 -3.68
N MET A 31 18.26 -5.18 -2.35
CA MET A 31 17.14 -5.39 -1.44
C MET A 31 17.13 -4.28 -0.38
N GLY A 32 15.93 -3.95 0.07
CA GLY A 32 15.68 -3.03 1.18
C GLY A 32 14.57 -3.59 2.06
N SER A 33 14.49 -3.08 3.28
CA SER A 33 13.42 -3.44 4.21
C SER A 33 12.95 -2.24 5.01
N LEU A 34 11.69 -2.30 5.42
CA LEU A 34 11.09 -1.39 6.37
C LEU A 34 10.32 -2.25 7.37
N SER A 35 10.62 -2.09 8.66
CA SER A 35 9.95 -2.91 9.68
C SER A 35 8.47 -2.54 9.77
N GLY A 36 7.57 -3.51 9.67
CA GLY A 36 6.13 -3.27 9.85
C GLY A 36 5.72 -2.95 11.29
N THR A 37 6.64 -3.09 12.26
CA THR A 37 6.37 -2.78 13.68
C THR A 37 6.55 -1.31 14.03
N ILE A 38 7.11 -0.49 13.13
CA ILE A 38 7.23 0.95 13.37
C ILE A 38 5.87 1.63 13.27
N SER A 39 5.76 2.80 13.88
CA SER A 39 4.65 3.71 13.63
C SER A 39 4.78 4.37 12.26
N ASP A 40 3.65 4.49 11.57
CA ASP A 40 3.47 5.34 10.42
C ASP A 40 3.44 6.83 10.84
N LEU A 41 3.41 7.73 9.85
CA LEU A 41 3.42 9.18 10.08
C LEU A 41 2.02 9.80 10.08
N SER A 42 0.96 9.03 10.38
CA SER A 42 -0.43 9.50 10.35
C SER A 42 -0.79 10.42 11.52
N GLY A 43 -0.03 10.36 12.62
CA GLY A 43 -0.37 11.06 13.87
C GLY A 43 -1.45 10.37 14.72
N LEU A 44 -2.00 9.23 14.28
CA LEU A 44 -2.96 8.47 15.09
C LEU A 44 -2.28 7.92 16.34
N ASN A 45 -2.94 8.01 17.49
CA ASN A 45 -2.35 7.68 18.80
C ASN A 45 -3.25 6.79 19.67
N TYR A 46 -4.27 6.17 19.08
CA TYR A 46 -5.21 5.27 19.76
C TYR A 46 -4.98 3.81 19.35
N SER A 47 -5.63 2.89 20.07
CA SER A 47 -5.66 1.47 19.72
C SER A 47 -6.91 1.13 18.91
N LEU A 48 -6.73 0.34 17.87
CA LEU A 48 -7.81 -0.26 17.09
C LEU A 48 -8.55 -1.28 17.95
N GLU A 49 -9.71 -1.73 17.50
CA GLU A 49 -10.56 -2.67 18.24
C GLU A 49 -9.92 -4.06 18.39
N SER A 50 -8.95 -4.36 17.54
CA SER A 50 -8.07 -5.53 17.64
C SER A 50 -6.97 -5.40 18.71
N GLY A 51 -6.82 -4.24 19.35
CA GLY A 51 -5.76 -3.92 20.30
C GLY A 51 -4.43 -3.47 19.66
N ILE A 52 -4.34 -3.49 18.33
CA ILE A 52 -3.16 -3.01 17.59
C ILE A 52 -3.17 -1.47 17.55
N ALA A 53 -1.99 -0.85 17.64
CA ALA A 53 -1.87 0.60 17.48
C ALA A 53 -2.39 1.07 16.11
N ALA A 54 -3.21 2.12 16.09
CA ALA A 54 -3.85 2.63 14.87
C ALA A 54 -2.86 3.18 13.84
N ASN A 55 -1.67 3.58 14.29
CA ASN A 55 -0.57 4.03 13.46
C ASN A 55 0.47 2.93 13.17
N GLN A 56 0.28 1.67 13.56
CA GLN A 56 1.26 0.64 13.19
C GLN A 56 1.35 0.54 11.66
N LEU A 57 2.56 0.66 11.09
CA LEU A 57 2.77 0.65 9.65
C LEU A 57 2.24 -0.65 9.01
N GLY A 58 2.56 -1.80 9.63
CA GLY A 58 2.14 -3.11 9.14
C GLY A 58 2.85 -3.53 7.85
N GLY A 59 2.26 -4.48 7.14
CA GLY A 59 2.76 -4.93 5.84
C GLY A 59 2.35 -3.98 4.70
N VAL A 60 3.10 -4.04 3.60
CA VAL A 60 2.73 -3.41 2.31
C VAL A 60 2.29 -4.56 1.40
N GLY A 61 0.98 -4.74 1.20
CA GLY A 61 0.45 -6.02 0.70
C GLY A 61 -0.17 -6.00 -0.69
N SER A 62 -0.49 -4.83 -1.26
CA SER A 62 -1.35 -4.83 -2.46
C SER A 62 -1.09 -3.74 -3.49
N ALA A 63 -0.36 -2.67 -3.15
CA ALA A 63 0.02 -1.67 -4.15
C ALA A 63 1.33 -0.98 -3.76
N LEU A 64 2.29 -1.02 -4.69
CA LEU A 64 3.48 -0.17 -4.71
C LEU A 64 3.57 0.46 -6.09
N ALA A 65 3.49 1.78 -6.16
CA ALA A 65 3.51 2.54 -7.41
C ALA A 65 4.67 3.54 -7.41
N TRP A 66 5.37 3.65 -8.54
CA TRP A 66 6.38 4.69 -8.72
C TRP A 66 5.71 6.05 -8.94
N ALA A 67 6.16 7.07 -8.21
CA ALA A 67 5.63 8.43 -8.25
C ALA A 67 6.64 9.47 -8.78
N GLY A 68 7.79 9.02 -9.30
CA GLY A 68 8.85 9.89 -9.82
C GLY A 68 10.14 9.83 -8.99
N GLY A 69 11.30 9.86 -9.67
CA GLY A 69 12.60 9.77 -9.02
C GLY A 69 12.70 8.54 -8.11
N ASN A 70 13.04 8.78 -6.85
CA ASN A 70 13.18 7.74 -5.82
C ASN A 70 11.91 7.59 -4.96
N THR A 71 10.79 8.19 -5.38
CA THR A 71 9.55 8.26 -4.60
C THR A 71 8.55 7.21 -5.06
N PHE A 72 7.96 6.51 -4.09
CA PHE A 72 6.99 5.45 -4.30
C PHE A 72 5.79 5.64 -3.37
N LEU A 73 4.61 5.23 -3.81
CA LEU A 73 3.40 5.18 -3.01
C LEU A 73 3.09 3.73 -2.68
N ALA A 74 2.90 3.45 -1.39
CA ALA A 74 2.60 2.12 -0.87
C ALA A 74 1.25 2.13 -0.13
N LEU A 75 0.40 1.15 -0.39
CA LEU A 75 -0.81 0.94 0.40
C LEU A 75 -0.56 -0.12 1.47
N PRO A 76 -1.02 0.12 2.72
CA PRO A 76 -0.89 -0.85 3.78
C PRO A 76 -1.79 -2.06 3.53
N ASP A 77 -1.29 -3.25 3.86
CA ASP A 77 -2.06 -4.50 3.83
C ASP A 77 -2.99 -4.56 5.03
N ARG A 78 -4.19 -4.02 4.89
CA ARG A 78 -5.19 -4.00 5.96
C ARG A 78 -6.49 -4.58 5.48
N GLY A 79 -6.43 -5.86 5.11
CA GLY A 79 -7.58 -6.73 4.88
C GLY A 79 -8.31 -7.13 6.17
N PRO A 80 -9.05 -8.26 6.18
CA PRO A 80 -9.72 -8.78 7.38
C PRO A 80 -8.77 -8.87 8.57
N ASN A 81 -9.27 -8.65 9.79
CA ASN A 81 -8.42 -8.66 10.95
C ASN A 81 -7.71 -10.00 11.10
N ALA A 82 -6.39 -9.93 11.26
CA ALA A 82 -5.57 -11.07 11.66
C ALA A 82 -5.92 -11.57 13.09
N ALA A 83 -6.54 -10.72 13.93
CA ALA A 83 -6.98 -11.06 15.29
C ALA A 83 -8.50 -10.94 15.42
N ALA A 84 -9.14 -11.95 16.01
CA ALA A 84 -10.55 -11.89 16.40
C ALA A 84 -10.81 -10.73 17.38
N TRP A 85 -12.06 -10.25 17.45
CA TRP A 85 -12.48 -9.24 18.44
C TRP A 85 -12.59 -9.92 19.80
N ILE A 86 -11.46 -10.23 20.42
CA ILE A 86 -11.41 -11.06 21.63
C ILE A 86 -12.09 -10.40 22.85
N ASN A 87 -12.45 -9.10 22.78
CA ASN A 87 -12.93 -8.34 23.93
C ASN A 87 -14.11 -7.38 23.66
N ASN A 88 -14.79 -7.45 22.50
CA ASN A 88 -15.80 -6.45 22.18
C ASN A 88 -17.23 -7.01 22.23
N THR A 89 -17.84 -6.96 23.41
CA THR A 89 -19.26 -7.25 23.63
C THR A 89 -20.19 -6.11 23.18
N ALA A 90 -19.65 -4.94 22.81
CA ALA A 90 -20.40 -3.74 22.48
C ALA A 90 -20.88 -3.67 21.01
N PHE A 91 -20.26 -4.43 20.09
CA PHE A 91 -20.59 -4.40 18.66
C PHE A 91 -21.14 -5.72 18.10
N GLY A 92 -21.27 -6.75 18.95
CA GLY A 92 -22.02 -7.98 18.67
C GLY A 92 -21.43 -8.90 17.59
N ALA A 93 -21.95 -10.13 17.52
CA ALA A 93 -21.61 -11.14 16.51
C ALA A 93 -22.17 -10.81 15.09
N THR A 94 -22.53 -9.56 14.83
CA THR A 94 -23.27 -9.11 13.64
C THR A 94 -22.43 -8.27 12.68
N VAL A 95 -21.17 -8.00 13.02
CA VAL A 95 -20.25 -7.27 12.14
C VAL A 95 -19.04 -8.14 11.82
N ASP A 96 -18.59 -8.06 10.56
CA ASP A 96 -17.39 -8.74 10.11
C ASP A 96 -16.18 -8.35 10.96
N ASN A 97 -15.27 -9.30 11.11
CA ASN A 97 -14.03 -9.13 11.84
C ASN A 97 -13.03 -8.25 11.05
N THR A 98 -13.39 -6.99 10.86
CA THR A 98 -12.63 -5.95 10.16
C THR A 98 -12.42 -4.77 11.10
N THR A 99 -11.21 -4.24 11.14
CA THR A 99 -10.87 -3.07 11.97
C THR A 99 -11.35 -1.78 11.30
N SER A 100 -11.74 -0.78 12.10
CA SER A 100 -12.06 0.58 11.63
C SER A 100 -10.80 1.36 11.24
N PHE A 101 -10.06 0.83 10.27
CA PHE A 101 -8.81 1.40 9.79
C PHE A 101 -9.11 2.59 8.87
N ILE A 102 -8.58 3.77 9.20
CA ILE A 102 -8.65 4.92 8.28
C ILE A 102 -7.83 4.61 7.04
N GLY A 103 -8.47 4.58 5.88
CA GLY A 103 -7.81 4.33 4.59
C GLY A 103 -6.67 5.33 4.39
N ARG A 104 -5.51 4.86 3.93
CA ARG A 104 -4.31 5.69 3.79
C ARG A 104 -3.33 5.12 2.77
N PHE A 105 -2.38 5.95 2.35
CA PHE A 105 -1.17 5.49 1.66
C PHE A 105 0.07 6.08 2.31
N HIS A 106 1.20 5.43 2.06
CA HIS A 106 2.52 5.83 2.54
C HIS A 106 3.36 6.31 1.37
N THR A 107 4.03 7.44 1.55
CA THR A 107 5.07 7.91 0.64
C THR A 107 6.40 7.35 1.12
N LEU A 108 7.01 6.50 0.30
CA LEU A 108 8.32 5.91 0.54
C LEU A 108 9.37 6.57 -0.34
N GLN A 109 10.58 6.70 0.18
CA GLN A 109 11.78 6.98 -0.60
C GLN A 109 12.64 5.72 -0.65
N LEU A 110 12.97 5.26 -1.86
CA LEU A 110 13.80 4.09 -2.12
C LEU A 110 15.09 4.54 -2.82
N ASP A 111 16.19 4.61 -2.06
CA ASP A 111 17.49 5.01 -2.60
C ASP A 111 18.35 3.78 -2.90
N LEU A 112 18.83 3.68 -4.13
CA LEU A 112 19.74 2.61 -4.54
C LEU A 112 21.18 3.04 -4.22
N VAL A 113 21.86 2.27 -3.36
CA VAL A 113 23.23 2.55 -2.93
C VAL A 113 24.13 1.41 -3.39
N ALA A 114 25.21 1.73 -4.09
CA ALA A 114 26.17 0.72 -4.57
C ALA A 114 26.86 0.04 -3.39
N THR A 115 27.01 -1.28 -3.48
CA THR A 115 27.69 -2.11 -2.47
C THR A 115 28.80 -2.95 -3.11
N PRO A 116 29.93 -2.33 -3.50
CA PRO A 116 31.04 -3.06 -4.13
C PRO A 116 31.54 -4.20 -3.25
N GLY A 117 31.68 -5.40 -3.83
CA GLY A 117 32.16 -6.58 -3.13
C GLY A 117 31.13 -7.31 -2.26
N ALA A 118 29.87 -6.85 -2.20
CA ALA A 118 28.79 -7.58 -1.56
C ALA A 118 28.15 -8.63 -2.49
N ALA A 119 27.29 -9.49 -1.93
CA ALA A 119 26.58 -10.53 -2.68
C ALA A 119 25.63 -9.96 -3.76
N LEU A 120 25.05 -8.78 -3.50
CA LEU A 120 24.28 -8.00 -4.46
C LEU A 120 25.03 -6.69 -4.77
N PRO A 121 24.95 -6.18 -6.01
CA PRO A 121 25.68 -4.97 -6.42
C PRO A 121 25.15 -3.70 -5.75
N PHE A 122 23.91 -3.72 -5.22
CA PHE A 122 23.31 -2.61 -4.51
C PHE A 122 22.56 -3.04 -3.24
N THR A 123 22.30 -2.07 -2.38
CA THR A 123 21.29 -2.11 -1.32
C THR A 123 20.24 -1.03 -1.58
N VAL A 124 19.01 -1.23 -1.10
CA VAL A 124 17.92 -0.25 -1.19
C VAL A 124 17.67 0.34 0.18
N GLN A 125 18.05 1.59 0.39
CA GLN A 125 17.68 2.33 1.60
C GLN A 125 16.21 2.73 1.49
N THR A 126 15.38 2.17 2.35
CA THR A 126 13.93 2.40 2.36
C THR A 126 13.56 3.33 3.51
N THR A 127 12.97 4.48 3.19
CA THR A 127 12.57 5.48 4.20
C THR A 127 11.10 5.83 4.07
N LEU A 128 10.34 5.76 5.16
CA LEU A 128 8.99 6.31 5.23
C LEU A 128 9.07 7.84 5.33
N LYS A 129 8.48 8.55 4.37
CA LYS A 129 8.51 10.02 4.29
C LYS A 129 7.22 10.69 4.72
N ALA A 130 6.07 10.08 4.41
CA ALA A 130 4.77 10.59 4.80
C ALA A 130 3.73 9.48 4.87
N THR A 131 2.65 9.76 5.60
CA THR A 131 1.41 8.98 5.55
C THR A 131 0.27 9.94 5.27
N THR A 132 -0.53 9.65 4.26
CA THR A 132 -1.69 10.46 3.89
C THR A 132 -2.95 9.68 4.20
N LEU A 133 -3.74 10.18 5.15
CA LEU A 133 -5.07 9.65 5.46
C LEU A 133 -6.04 10.07 4.36
N LEU A 134 -6.79 9.12 3.83
CA LEU A 134 -7.78 9.34 2.80
C LEU A 134 -9.08 9.84 3.43
N SER A 135 -9.64 10.88 2.82
CA SER A 135 -10.88 11.51 3.26
C SER A 135 -11.65 12.06 2.06
N SER A 136 -12.93 12.34 2.28
CA SER A 136 -13.76 13.07 1.33
C SER A 136 -13.76 14.57 1.64
N PRO A 137 -13.73 15.45 0.63
CA PRO A 137 -14.00 16.88 0.82
C PRO A 137 -15.48 17.17 1.10
N THR A 138 -16.37 16.20 0.85
CA THR A 138 -17.82 16.28 1.09
C THR A 138 -18.22 15.40 2.27
N ALA A 139 -19.39 15.68 2.85
CA ALA A 139 -19.91 14.93 3.98
C ALA A 139 -20.18 13.46 3.61
N LEU A 140 -19.50 12.54 4.28
CA LEU A 140 -19.81 11.11 4.24
C LEU A 140 -21.02 10.77 5.12
N ASN A 141 -21.85 9.84 4.65
CA ASN A 141 -22.99 9.31 5.40
C ASN A 141 -22.53 8.18 6.33
N TYR A 142 -22.08 8.52 7.53
CA TYR A 142 -21.64 7.53 8.51
C TYR A 142 -22.82 6.76 9.14
N GLY A 143 -22.54 5.51 9.53
CA GLY A 143 -23.44 4.67 10.32
C GLY A 143 -23.46 5.11 11.78
N ALA A 144 -23.47 4.17 12.72
CA ALA A 144 -23.52 4.49 14.15
C ALA A 144 -22.22 5.18 14.66
N THR A 145 -21.09 4.90 14.01
CA THR A 145 -19.78 5.42 14.41
C THR A 145 -19.05 6.02 13.22
N ALA A 146 -18.17 6.98 13.52
CA ALA A 146 -17.32 7.62 12.53
C ALA A 146 -15.85 7.63 12.98
N PRO A 147 -14.89 7.41 12.06
CA PRO A 147 -13.47 7.50 12.36
C PRO A 147 -13.00 8.95 12.56
N THR A 148 -12.13 9.16 13.55
CA THR A 148 -11.44 10.42 13.82
C THR A 148 -9.97 10.16 14.12
N LEU A 149 -9.16 11.22 14.24
CA LEU A 149 -7.75 11.10 14.61
C LEU A 149 -7.54 10.52 16.03
N THR A 150 -8.57 10.57 16.88
CA THR A 150 -8.54 10.09 18.26
C THR A 150 -9.31 8.77 18.44
N GLY A 151 -9.78 8.15 17.35
CA GLY A 151 -10.51 6.89 17.38
C GLY A 151 -11.93 6.99 16.83
N LEU A 152 -12.72 5.94 17.06
CA LEU A 152 -14.13 5.96 16.72
C LEU A 152 -14.92 6.83 17.70
N VAL A 153 -15.82 7.65 17.16
CA VAL A 153 -16.80 8.41 17.93
C VAL A 153 -18.21 8.08 17.45
N ASN A 154 -19.22 8.42 18.26
CA ASN A 154 -20.62 8.36 17.80
C ASN A 154 -20.81 9.38 16.67
N SER A 155 -21.36 8.95 15.54
CA SER A 155 -21.51 9.81 14.35
C SER A 155 -22.34 11.07 14.62
N ASN A 156 -23.33 11.01 15.51
CA ASN A 156 -24.16 12.15 15.92
C ASN A 156 -23.40 13.21 16.72
N THR A 157 -22.18 12.90 17.17
CA THR A 157 -21.32 13.81 17.93
C THR A 157 -20.24 14.47 17.06
N LEU A 158 -20.19 14.15 15.76
CA LEU A 158 -19.27 14.82 14.84
C LEU A 158 -19.61 16.30 14.74
N THR A 159 -18.61 17.13 15.05
CA THR A 159 -18.71 18.58 14.85
C THR A 159 -18.79 18.87 13.34
N ALA A 160 -19.60 19.88 12.97
CA ALA A 160 -19.62 20.38 11.60
C ALA A 160 -18.21 20.79 11.15
N GLY A 161 -17.81 20.37 9.94
CA GLY A 161 -16.47 20.64 9.40
C GLY A 161 -15.40 19.66 9.87
N SER A 162 -15.76 18.58 10.56
CA SER A 162 -14.82 17.47 10.82
C SER A 162 -14.28 16.91 9.49
N THR A 163 -13.06 16.39 9.49
CA THR A 163 -12.51 15.68 8.33
C THR A 163 -13.28 14.38 8.13
N GLN A 164 -13.70 14.13 6.88
CA GLN A 164 -14.55 12.99 6.56
C GLN A 164 -13.69 11.81 6.10
N TYR A 165 -13.06 11.11 7.06
CA TYR A 165 -12.17 9.98 6.77
C TYR A 165 -12.90 8.75 6.22
N PHE A 166 -12.29 8.10 5.22
CA PHE A 166 -12.75 6.77 4.81
C PHE A 166 -12.34 5.71 5.85
N SER A 167 -13.20 4.73 6.09
CA SER A 167 -12.94 3.61 7.01
C SER A 167 -13.05 2.27 6.27
N GLY A 168 -12.28 1.28 6.70
CA GLY A 168 -12.29 -0.08 6.18
C GLY A 168 -13.52 -0.92 6.57
N ARG A 169 -14.38 -0.44 7.47
CA ARG A 169 -15.61 -1.12 7.88
C ARG A 169 -16.82 -0.62 7.10
N SER A 170 -17.64 -1.55 6.64
CA SER A 170 -18.86 -1.23 5.89
C SER A 170 -19.97 -0.62 6.76
N ASP A 171 -20.08 -1.04 8.02
CA ASP A 171 -21.07 -0.53 8.99
C ASP A 171 -20.69 0.85 9.59
N ASN A 172 -19.48 1.34 9.31
CA ASN A 172 -19.16 2.75 9.49
C ASN A 172 -19.95 3.65 8.56
N PHE A 173 -20.63 3.13 7.54
CA PHE A 173 -21.48 3.90 6.62
C PHE A 173 -22.94 3.50 6.76
N ALA A 174 -23.83 4.48 6.76
CA ALA A 174 -25.26 4.22 6.81
C ALA A 174 -25.78 3.73 5.46
N THR A 175 -26.90 3.01 5.48
CA THR A 175 -27.61 2.60 4.27
C THR A 175 -27.99 3.82 3.43
N GLY A 176 -27.75 3.78 2.13
CA GLY A 176 -28.14 4.84 1.22
C GLY A 176 -27.32 4.82 -0.06
N LEU A 177 -27.71 5.68 -1.01
CA LEU A 177 -26.89 5.93 -2.19
C LEU A 177 -25.61 6.66 -1.74
N SER A 178 -24.47 6.23 -2.27
CA SER A 178 -23.22 7.00 -2.17
C SER A 178 -23.34 8.20 -3.12
N THR A 179 -24.18 9.18 -2.76
CA THR A 179 -24.33 10.43 -3.51
C THR A 179 -23.17 11.33 -3.13
N ASN A 180 -22.01 11.08 -3.73
CA ASN A 180 -21.04 12.16 -3.96
C ASN A 180 -21.58 13.09 -5.04
#